data_AF-A0A254SSX9-F1
#
_entry.id   AF-A0A254SSX9-F1
#
_cell.length_a   1.000
_cell.length_b   1.000
_cell.length_c   1.000
_cell.angle_alpha   90.00
_cell.angle_beta   90.00
_cell.angle_gamma   90.00
#
_symmetry.space_group_name_H-M   'P 1'
#
loop_
_entity.id
_entity.type
_entity.pdbx_description
1 polymer ?
#
loop_
_entity_poly.entity_id
_entity_poly.type
_entity_poly.pdbx_seq_one_letter_code
_entity_poly.pdbx_strand_id
1 'polypeptide(L)'
;MSFSKTLAIFVCATAFCFAANDSTAKTQAPAILQEEMLIFKTLLQTPLFKDNFIQSCAAQSVEWLGASQADKTCNCAFDRLVKDGKFINQIMSSINGDNIDFEKWGFEFIEPCIPQSFPAETDNAFVKECLKAGDVDKATCECVLKSIKKDYSVRDLMKTAFKDQKKLEIDIILKSAQCLSK
;
A
#
# COMPACT_ATOMS: atom_id res chain seq x y z
N MET A 1 -13.74 -13.08 -8.55
CA MET A 1 -13.26 -12.47 -7.30
C MET A 1 -12.46 -11.25 -7.66
N SER A 2 -12.81 -10.08 -7.13
CA SER A 2 -11.96 -8.89 -7.33
C SER A 2 -10.77 -9.04 -6.36
N PHE A 3 -9.73 -9.75 -6.80
CA PHE A 3 -8.41 -9.77 -6.14
C PHE A 3 -7.90 -8.34 -5.93
N SER A 4 -8.33 -7.43 -6.82
CA SER A 4 -8.21 -5.97 -6.72
C SER A 4 -8.80 -5.38 -5.43
N LYS A 5 -9.85 -5.93 -4.80
CA LYS A 5 -10.38 -5.41 -3.51
C LYS A 5 -9.50 -5.78 -2.32
N THR A 6 -8.94 -6.99 -2.27
CA THR A 6 -8.07 -7.42 -1.16
C THR A 6 -6.67 -6.80 -1.28
N LEU A 7 -6.19 -6.60 -2.51
CA LEU A 7 -5.01 -5.77 -2.78
C LEU A 7 -5.29 -4.29 -2.50
N ALA A 8 -6.48 -3.78 -2.82
CA ALA A 8 -6.89 -2.44 -2.46
C ALA A 8 -6.91 -2.23 -0.95
N ILE A 9 -7.16 -3.24 -0.10
CA ILE A 9 -7.04 -3.11 1.36
C ILE A 9 -5.57 -2.83 1.77
N PHE A 10 -4.59 -3.41 1.06
CA PHE A 10 -3.17 -3.06 1.22
C PHE A 10 -2.82 -1.66 0.68
N VAL A 11 -3.59 -1.14 -0.30
CA VAL A 11 -3.39 0.18 -0.95
C VAL A 11 -4.17 1.30 -0.26
N CYS A 12 -5.26 1.00 0.45
CA CYS A 12 -6.15 1.98 1.07
C CYS A 12 -5.48 2.75 2.21
N ALA A 13 -4.43 2.19 2.83
CA ALA A 13 -3.78 2.86 3.95
C ALA A 13 -2.99 4.13 3.54
N THR A 14 -2.64 4.27 2.26
CA THR A 14 -1.88 5.44 1.77
C THR A 14 -2.70 6.40 0.91
N ALA A 15 -3.92 6.02 0.49
CA ALA A 15 -4.77 6.86 -0.35
C ALA A 15 -5.86 7.64 0.42
N PHE A 16 -6.10 7.34 1.71
CA PHE A 16 -7.22 7.91 2.49
C PHE A 16 -6.83 8.96 3.53
N CYS A 17 -5.93 9.90 3.21
CA CYS A 17 -5.77 11.13 4.01
C CYS A 17 -6.09 12.43 3.26
N PHE A 18 -6.45 12.39 1.97
CA PHE A 18 -6.79 13.60 1.21
C PHE A 18 -8.06 13.39 0.37
N ALA A 19 -9.18 13.21 1.02
CA ALA A 19 -10.49 13.39 0.38
C ALA A 19 -11.43 14.09 1.35
N ALA A 20 -11.48 15.42 1.22
CA ALA A 20 -12.67 16.28 1.37
C ALA A 20 -12.27 17.67 1.90
N ASN A 21 -12.03 18.61 0.99
CA ASN A 21 -12.86 19.80 0.97
C ASN A 21 -12.89 20.36 -0.45
N ASP A 22 -14.05 20.16 -1.08
CA ASP A 22 -14.43 20.79 -2.33
C ASP A 22 -14.74 22.25 -2.02
N SER A 23 -13.89 23.17 -2.47
CA SER A 23 -14.18 24.60 -2.45
C SER A 23 -13.45 25.27 -3.60
N THR A 24 -14.21 25.46 -4.66
CA THR A 24 -13.89 26.29 -5.81
C THR A 24 -13.42 27.70 -5.39
N ALA A 25 -12.16 28.04 -5.66
CA ALA A 25 -11.72 29.42 -5.81
C ALA A 25 -10.51 29.48 -6.75
N LYS A 26 -10.65 30.24 -7.85
CA LYS A 26 -9.59 30.52 -8.82
C LYS A 26 -8.57 31.51 -8.28
N THR A 27 -7.34 31.38 -8.78
CA THR A 27 -6.32 32.42 -9.08
C THR A 27 -5.22 32.69 -8.04
N GLN A 28 -3.97 32.26 -8.34
CA GLN A 28 -2.76 33.07 -8.60
C GLN A 28 -1.46 32.26 -8.36
N ALA A 29 -0.56 32.21 -9.35
CA ALA A 29 0.84 31.76 -9.19
C ALA A 29 1.73 32.95 -8.75
N PRO A 30 3.03 32.81 -8.37
CA PRO A 30 3.83 31.67 -7.92
C PRO A 30 4.57 31.91 -6.56
N ALA A 31 4.30 32.99 -5.82
CA ALA A 31 5.01 33.33 -4.57
C ALA A 31 4.42 32.65 -3.31
N ILE A 32 3.13 32.28 -3.35
CA ILE A 32 2.37 31.69 -2.25
C ILE A 32 2.81 30.23 -1.97
N LEU A 33 3.36 29.57 -3.00
CA LEU A 33 3.70 28.15 -2.99
C LEU A 33 4.79 27.76 -1.96
N GLN A 34 5.74 28.67 -1.67
CA GLN A 34 6.83 28.38 -0.72
C GLN A 34 6.37 28.45 0.74
N GLU A 35 5.54 29.43 1.09
CA GLU A 35 4.96 29.54 2.44
C GLU A 35 3.98 28.39 2.70
N GLU A 36 3.12 28.05 1.73
CA GLU A 36 2.23 26.89 1.82
C GLU A 36 3.01 25.57 1.99
N MET A 37 4.12 25.40 1.27
CA MET A 37 4.98 24.24 1.40
C MET A 37 5.67 24.16 2.77
N LEU A 38 6.07 25.30 3.34
CA LEU A 38 6.64 25.38 4.70
C LEU A 38 5.59 25.05 5.76
N ILE A 39 4.37 25.57 5.64
CA ILE A 39 3.25 25.26 6.52
C ILE A 39 2.92 23.77 6.43
N PHE A 40 2.82 23.22 5.23
CA PHE A 40 2.56 21.81 5.00
C PHE A 40 3.66 20.92 5.60
N LYS A 41 4.94 21.23 5.38
CA LYS A 41 6.07 20.52 6.00
C LYS A 41 6.01 20.58 7.52
N THR A 42 5.68 21.73 8.08
CA THR A 42 5.56 21.91 9.53
C THR A 42 4.42 21.07 10.11
N LEU A 43 3.27 21.02 9.42
CA LEU A 43 2.13 20.18 9.80
C LEU A 43 2.49 18.69 9.76
N LEU A 44 3.17 18.24 8.70
CA LEU A 44 3.64 16.86 8.56
C LEU A 44 4.61 16.46 9.68
N GLN A 45 5.35 17.40 10.25
CA GLN A 45 6.32 17.16 11.32
C GLN A 45 5.69 17.22 12.72
N THR A 46 4.40 17.54 12.85
CA THR A 46 3.73 17.54 14.15
C THR A 46 3.61 16.12 14.72
N PRO A 47 3.77 15.94 16.05
CA PRO A 47 3.54 14.65 16.70
C PRO A 47 2.13 14.11 16.41
N LEU A 48 1.12 14.99 16.41
CA LEU A 48 -0.26 14.62 16.12
C LEU A 48 -0.42 14.01 14.72
N PHE A 49 0.19 14.61 13.69
CA PHE A 49 0.12 14.08 12.35
C PHE A 49 0.87 12.75 12.23
N LYS A 50 2.08 12.66 12.83
CA LYS A 50 2.87 11.43 12.90
C LYS A 50 2.08 10.28 13.53
N ASP A 51 1.54 10.51 14.71
CA ASP A 51 0.86 9.48 15.50
C ASP A 51 -0.38 8.98 14.76
N ASN A 52 -1.19 9.91 14.20
CA ASN A 52 -2.36 9.54 13.40
C ASN A 52 -1.96 8.75 12.14
N PHE A 53 -0.95 9.19 11.41
CA PHE A 53 -0.48 8.48 10.20
C PHE A 53 -0.05 7.05 10.54
N ILE A 54 0.81 6.89 11.56
CA ILE A 54 1.32 5.57 11.95
C ILE A 54 0.18 4.70 12.46
N GLN A 55 -0.69 5.23 13.32
CA GLN A 55 -1.81 4.48 13.88
C GLN A 55 -2.78 4.01 12.80
N SER A 56 -3.19 4.89 11.89
CA SER A 56 -4.09 4.52 10.78
C SER A 56 -3.46 3.52 9.83
N CYS A 57 -2.19 3.73 9.46
CA CYS A 57 -1.46 2.79 8.60
C CYS A 57 -1.29 1.42 9.26
N ALA A 58 -0.91 1.39 10.54
CA ALA A 58 -0.69 0.15 11.27
C ALA A 58 -1.98 -0.63 11.47
N ALA A 59 -3.09 0.06 11.81
CA ALA A 59 -4.40 -0.56 11.98
C ALA A 59 -4.90 -1.25 10.70
N GLN A 60 -4.61 -0.69 9.52
CA GLN A 60 -4.99 -1.30 8.24
C GLN A 60 -4.08 -2.45 7.82
N SER A 61 -2.81 -2.42 8.27
CA SER A 61 -1.80 -3.40 7.85
C SER A 61 -1.63 -4.57 8.82
N VAL A 62 -2.16 -4.45 10.05
CA VAL A 62 -1.92 -5.41 11.14
C VAL A 62 -2.39 -6.82 10.83
N GLU A 63 -3.50 -7.00 10.12
CA GLU A 63 -4.03 -8.32 9.78
C GLU A 63 -3.04 -9.10 8.89
N TRP A 64 -2.32 -8.40 8.02
CA TRP A 64 -1.42 -9.01 7.05
C TRP A 64 0.03 -9.06 7.50
N LEU A 65 0.51 -8.02 8.17
CA LEU A 65 1.92 -7.91 8.56
C LEU A 65 2.18 -8.31 10.02
N GLY A 66 1.14 -8.34 10.86
CA GLY A 66 1.30 -8.39 12.31
C GLY A 66 1.67 -7.03 12.90
N ALA A 67 1.40 -6.85 14.20
CA ALA A 67 1.51 -5.54 14.86
C ALA A 67 2.91 -4.92 14.77
N SER A 68 3.96 -5.72 15.03
CA SER A 68 5.34 -5.22 15.02
C SER A 68 5.80 -4.81 13.63
N GLN A 69 5.50 -5.61 12.61
CA GLN A 69 5.95 -5.31 11.25
C GLN A 69 5.11 -4.21 10.61
N ALA A 70 3.81 -4.13 10.92
CA ALA A 70 2.94 -3.02 10.53
C ALA A 70 3.48 -1.69 11.08
N ASP A 71 3.76 -1.62 12.39
CA ASP A 71 4.33 -0.42 13.02
C ASP A 71 5.66 0.00 12.37
N LYS A 72 6.59 -0.94 12.16
CA LYS A 72 7.88 -0.67 11.48
C LYS A 72 7.70 -0.14 10.05
N THR A 73 6.80 -0.74 9.29
CA THR A 73 6.52 -0.37 7.90
C THR A 73 5.94 1.05 7.83
N CYS A 74 4.98 1.35 8.71
CA CYS A 74 4.32 2.64 8.78
C CYS A 74 5.23 3.76 9.32
N ASN A 75 6.09 3.47 10.30
CA ASN A 75 7.13 4.39 10.75
C ASN A 75 8.12 4.70 9.62
N CYS A 76 8.57 3.68 8.88
CA CYS A 76 9.46 3.89 7.73
C CYS A 76 8.80 4.75 6.64
N ALA A 77 7.54 4.48 6.32
CA ALA A 77 6.79 5.26 5.34
C ALA A 77 6.65 6.73 5.80
N PHE A 78 6.29 6.96 7.05
CA PHE A 78 6.22 8.30 7.62
C PHE A 78 7.58 9.04 7.56
N ASP A 79 8.64 8.37 7.97
CA ASP A 79 9.99 8.93 7.93
C ASP A 79 10.40 9.33 6.51
N ARG A 80 10.04 8.52 5.51
CA ARG A 80 10.27 8.89 4.10
C ARG A 80 9.41 10.07 3.68
N LEU A 81 8.15 10.16 4.11
CA LEU A 81 7.23 11.24 3.76
C LEU A 81 7.81 12.60 4.15
N VAL A 82 8.34 12.68 5.38
CA VAL A 82 8.83 13.95 5.94
C VAL A 82 10.26 14.28 5.51
N LYS A 83 11.06 13.29 5.08
CA LYS A 83 12.46 13.48 4.65
C LYS A 83 12.58 13.68 3.14
N ASP A 84 11.65 13.16 2.33
CA ASP A 84 11.71 13.26 0.88
C ASP A 84 11.01 14.53 0.37
N GLY A 85 11.80 15.59 0.19
CA GLY A 85 11.30 16.85 -0.36
C GLY A 85 10.69 16.73 -1.76
N LYS A 86 11.07 15.72 -2.56
CA LYS A 86 10.45 15.48 -3.87
C LYS A 86 9.03 14.98 -3.73
N PHE A 87 8.78 14.12 -2.74
CA PHE A 87 7.46 13.58 -2.46
C PHE A 87 6.48 14.70 -2.09
N ILE A 88 6.90 15.60 -1.19
CA ILE A 88 6.11 16.77 -0.80
C ILE A 88 5.85 17.68 -1.99
N ASN A 89 6.84 17.93 -2.84
CA ASN A 89 6.65 18.74 -4.05
C ASN A 89 5.63 18.11 -5.00
N GLN A 90 5.63 16.77 -5.14
CA GLN A 90 4.65 16.07 -5.96
C GLN A 90 3.24 16.15 -5.37
N ILE A 91 3.07 16.01 -4.06
CA ILE A 91 1.76 16.26 -3.41
C ILE A 91 1.28 17.68 -3.76
N MET A 92 2.14 18.70 -3.61
CA MET A 92 1.76 20.08 -3.92
C MET A 92 1.42 20.27 -5.41
N SER A 93 2.19 19.67 -6.32
CA SER A 93 1.90 19.67 -7.75
C SER A 93 0.52 19.08 -8.07
N SER A 94 0.15 17.96 -7.44
CA SER A 94 -1.17 17.35 -7.64
C SER A 94 -2.33 18.24 -7.17
N ILE A 95 -2.15 18.96 -6.05
CA ILE A 95 -3.14 19.90 -5.51
C ILE A 95 -3.34 21.06 -6.50
N ASN A 96 -2.29 21.43 -7.24
CA ASN A 96 -2.32 22.47 -8.27
C ASN A 96 -2.84 21.98 -9.64
N GLY A 97 -3.32 20.73 -9.73
CA GLY A 97 -3.95 20.18 -10.92
C GLY A 97 -3.03 19.38 -11.84
N ASP A 98 -1.79 19.08 -11.43
CA ASP A 98 -0.95 18.14 -12.17
C ASP A 98 -1.52 16.71 -12.04
N ASN A 99 -1.60 16.00 -13.17
CA ASN A 99 -2.07 14.62 -13.17
C ASN A 99 -0.96 13.67 -12.67
N ILE A 100 -1.04 13.27 -11.40
CA ILE A 100 -0.12 12.31 -10.79
C ILE A 100 -0.80 10.93 -10.72
N ASP A 101 -0.12 9.93 -11.26
CA ASP A 101 -0.46 8.52 -11.04
C ASP A 101 -0.08 8.12 -9.61
N PHE A 102 -0.99 8.40 -8.67
CA PHE A 102 -0.80 8.13 -7.24
C PHE A 102 -0.64 6.65 -6.91
N GLU A 103 -1.14 5.74 -7.74
CA GLU A 103 -1.02 4.30 -7.51
C GLU A 103 0.42 3.86 -7.74
N LYS A 104 0.99 4.20 -8.91
CA LYS A 104 2.37 3.87 -9.25
C LYS A 104 3.35 4.59 -8.33
N TRP A 105 3.12 5.88 -8.12
CA TRP A 105 4.00 6.72 -7.31
C TRP A 105 3.93 6.39 -5.82
N GLY A 106 2.73 6.12 -5.29
CA GLY A 106 2.53 5.69 -3.91
C GLY A 106 3.25 4.39 -3.60
N PHE A 107 3.24 3.42 -4.54
CA PHE A 107 4.02 2.19 -4.39
C PHE A 107 5.52 2.44 -4.34
N GLU A 108 6.10 3.21 -5.28
CA GLU A 108 7.55 3.51 -5.30
C GLU A 108 8.04 4.17 -4.01
N PHE A 109 7.16 4.98 -3.40
CA PHE A 109 7.43 5.61 -2.13
C PHE A 109 7.51 4.62 -0.96
N ILE A 110 6.55 3.68 -0.86
CA ILE A 110 6.51 2.69 0.23
C ILE A 110 7.35 1.45 -0.02
N GLU A 111 7.72 1.14 -1.28
CA GLU A 111 8.44 -0.09 -1.68
C GLU A 111 9.65 -0.40 -0.77
N PRO A 112 10.49 0.59 -0.38
CA PRO A 112 11.64 0.32 0.47
C PRO A 112 11.27 -0.06 1.91
N CYS A 113 10.10 0.33 2.38
CA CYS A 113 9.56 0.04 3.71
C CYS A 113 8.83 -1.30 3.78
N ILE A 114 8.44 -1.87 2.64
CA ILE A 114 7.79 -3.18 2.58
C ILE A 114 8.80 -4.26 2.97
N PRO A 115 8.41 -5.20 3.87
CA PRO A 115 9.26 -6.32 4.25
C PRO A 115 9.64 -7.18 3.03
N GLN A 116 10.81 -7.80 3.07
CA GLN A 116 11.25 -8.71 2.01
C GLN A 116 10.56 -10.08 2.16
N SER A 117 10.59 -10.66 3.35
CA SER A 117 9.99 -11.97 3.64
C SER A 117 8.55 -11.85 4.12
N PHE A 118 7.74 -12.87 3.82
CA PHE A 118 6.38 -13.00 4.35
C PHE A 118 6.40 -13.18 5.87
N PRO A 119 5.77 -12.27 6.63
CA PRO A 119 5.45 -12.50 8.03
C PRO A 119 4.58 -13.76 8.20
N ALA A 120 4.65 -14.39 9.37
CA ALA A 120 3.82 -15.57 9.67
C ALA A 120 2.32 -15.23 9.66
N GLU A 121 2.00 -13.99 10.04
CA GLU A 121 0.65 -13.43 10.01
C GLU A 121 0.07 -13.42 8.60
N THR A 122 0.90 -13.19 7.58
CA THR A 122 0.46 -13.21 6.18
C THR A 122 -0.02 -14.60 5.76
N ASP A 123 0.57 -15.66 6.29
CA ASP A 123 0.18 -17.03 5.93
C ASP A 123 -1.26 -17.32 6.38
N ASN A 124 -1.57 -16.94 7.63
CA ASN A 124 -2.91 -17.11 8.19
C ASN A 124 -3.94 -16.21 7.49
N ALA A 125 -3.59 -14.95 7.24
CA ALA A 125 -4.46 -14.01 6.53
C ALA A 125 -4.76 -14.49 5.11
N PHE A 126 -3.74 -14.97 4.38
CA PHE A 126 -3.92 -15.51 3.03
C PHE A 126 -4.83 -16.74 3.01
N VAL A 127 -4.57 -17.73 3.87
CA VAL A 127 -5.40 -18.94 3.93
C VAL A 127 -6.84 -18.59 4.29
N LYS A 128 -7.05 -17.70 5.26
CA LYS A 128 -8.39 -17.22 5.64
C LYS A 128 -9.13 -16.56 4.48
N GLU A 129 -8.47 -15.68 3.73
CA GLU A 129 -9.08 -15.05 2.54
C GLU A 129 -9.33 -16.04 1.40
N CYS A 130 -8.40 -16.96 1.17
CA CYS A 130 -8.55 -18.02 0.19
C CYS A 130 -9.76 -18.92 0.50
N LEU A 131 -10.00 -19.26 1.76
CA LEU A 131 -11.16 -20.06 2.16
C LEU A 131 -12.50 -19.33 1.96
N LYS A 132 -12.51 -17.99 1.98
CA LYS A 132 -13.72 -17.19 1.67
C LYS A 132 -14.11 -17.25 0.19
N ALA A 133 -13.21 -17.70 -0.67
CA ALA A 133 -13.43 -17.82 -2.10
C ALA A 133 -14.49 -18.88 -2.47
N GLY A 134 -14.79 -19.82 -1.57
CA GLY A 134 -15.73 -20.92 -1.79
C GLY A 134 -15.14 -22.08 -2.59
N ASP A 135 -15.57 -23.30 -2.29
CA ASP A 135 -15.17 -24.59 -2.89
C ASP A 135 -13.66 -24.90 -2.95
N VAL A 136 -12.86 -24.27 -2.09
CA VAL A 136 -11.43 -24.56 -1.95
C VAL A 136 -11.14 -25.00 -0.52
N ASP A 137 -10.47 -26.14 -0.35
CA ASP A 137 -10.09 -26.64 0.96
C ASP A 137 -8.81 -25.99 1.49
N LYS A 138 -8.54 -26.19 2.79
CA LYS A 138 -7.37 -25.60 3.45
C LYS A 138 -6.06 -26.05 2.80
N ALA A 139 -5.96 -27.32 2.41
CA ALA A 139 -4.75 -27.89 1.80
C ALA A 139 -4.44 -27.22 0.45
N THR A 140 -5.46 -26.94 -0.36
CA THR A 140 -5.30 -26.20 -1.61
C THR A 140 -4.83 -24.78 -1.35
N CYS A 141 -5.43 -24.06 -0.39
CA CYS A 141 -5.01 -22.71 -0.03
C CYS A 141 -3.55 -22.65 0.46
N GLU A 142 -3.13 -23.60 1.30
CA GLU A 142 -1.74 -23.73 1.75
C GLU A 142 -0.79 -24.08 0.58
N CYS A 143 -1.22 -24.92 -0.36
CA CYS A 143 -0.45 -25.23 -1.57
C CYS A 143 -0.24 -23.99 -2.45
N VAL A 144 -1.29 -23.19 -2.66
CA VAL A 144 -1.22 -21.95 -3.44
C VAL A 144 -0.27 -20.96 -2.78
N LEU A 145 -0.42 -20.74 -1.47
CA LEU A 145 0.46 -19.86 -0.71
C LEU A 145 1.92 -20.30 -0.81
N LYS A 146 2.21 -21.60 -0.64
CA LYS A 146 3.56 -22.14 -0.77
C LYS A 146 4.13 -21.92 -2.18
N SER A 147 3.29 -22.03 -3.20
CA SER A 147 3.67 -21.81 -4.60
C SER A 147 3.92 -20.33 -4.90
N ILE A 148 3.21 -19.41 -4.24
CA ILE A 148 3.46 -17.96 -4.31
C ILE A 148 4.79 -17.63 -3.62
N LYS A 149 4.99 -18.08 -2.37
CA LYS A 149 6.20 -17.79 -1.57
C LYS A 149 7.49 -18.35 -2.18
N LYS A 150 7.40 -19.32 -3.10
CA LYS A 150 8.55 -19.83 -3.84
C LYS A 150 9.09 -18.83 -4.88
N ASP A 151 8.19 -18.09 -5.51
CA ASP A 151 8.52 -17.27 -6.68
C ASP A 151 8.49 -15.77 -6.37
N TYR A 152 7.90 -15.39 -5.23
CA TYR A 152 7.75 -14.01 -4.81
C TYR A 152 8.32 -13.80 -3.41
N SER A 153 8.97 -12.65 -3.22
CA SER A 153 9.08 -11.98 -1.92
C SER A 153 7.81 -11.15 -1.68
N VAL A 154 7.54 -10.64 -0.46
CA VAL A 154 6.37 -9.76 -0.23
C VAL A 154 6.49 -8.51 -1.10
N ARG A 155 7.69 -7.93 -1.15
CA ARG A 155 7.99 -6.77 -1.99
C ARG A 155 7.72 -7.06 -3.47
N ASP A 156 8.20 -8.17 -4.00
CA ASP A 156 8.04 -8.50 -5.42
C ASP A 156 6.59 -8.84 -5.77
N LEU A 157 5.86 -9.48 -4.85
CA LEU A 157 4.45 -9.75 -5.00
C LEU A 157 3.67 -8.44 -5.11
N MET A 158 3.89 -7.51 -4.16
CA MET A 158 3.25 -6.21 -4.17
C MET A 158 3.65 -5.42 -5.42
N LYS A 159 4.95 -5.37 -5.75
CA LYS A 159 5.44 -4.71 -6.97
C LYS A 159 4.75 -5.21 -8.23
N THR A 160 4.59 -6.52 -8.36
CA THR A 160 3.92 -7.12 -9.52
C THR A 160 2.44 -6.77 -9.51
N ALA A 161 1.78 -6.77 -8.35
CA ALA A 161 0.39 -6.35 -8.24
C ALA A 161 0.16 -4.91 -8.71
N PHE A 162 1.07 -3.99 -8.39
CA PHE A 162 0.98 -2.58 -8.78
C PHE A 162 1.43 -2.31 -10.21
N LYS A 163 2.44 -3.03 -10.72
CA LYS A 163 3.02 -2.75 -12.05
C LYS A 163 2.42 -3.59 -13.18
N ASP A 164 1.95 -4.79 -12.87
CA ASP A 164 1.44 -5.75 -13.84
C ASP A 164 0.43 -6.70 -13.18
N GLN A 165 -0.70 -6.12 -12.76
CA GLN A 165 -1.78 -6.86 -12.09
C GLN A 165 -2.23 -8.08 -12.92
N LYS A 166 -2.30 -7.94 -14.26
CA LYS A 166 -2.73 -9.02 -15.15
C LYS A 166 -1.78 -10.21 -15.11
N LYS A 167 -0.46 -9.97 -15.10
CA LYS A 167 0.52 -11.04 -14.91
C LYS A 167 0.33 -11.73 -13.56
N LEU A 168 0.16 -10.95 -12.48
CA LEU A 168 -0.05 -11.54 -11.16
C LEU A 168 -1.32 -12.40 -11.11
N GLU A 169 -2.42 -11.94 -11.70
CA GLU A 169 -3.66 -12.70 -11.78
C GLU A 169 -3.48 -14.02 -12.53
N ILE A 170 -2.81 -14.00 -13.69
CA ILE A 170 -2.51 -15.22 -14.47
C ILE A 170 -1.64 -16.17 -13.66
N ASP A 171 -0.59 -15.68 -13.01
CA ASP A 171 0.32 -16.50 -12.19
C ASP A 171 -0.43 -17.16 -11.03
N ILE A 172 -1.30 -16.43 -10.34
CA ILE A 172 -2.12 -16.96 -9.24
C ILE A 172 -3.10 -18.01 -9.76
N ILE A 173 -3.76 -17.78 -10.90
CA ILE A 173 -4.66 -18.77 -11.52
C ILE A 173 -3.91 -20.05 -11.88
N LEU A 174 -2.74 -19.95 -12.51
CA LEU A 174 -1.92 -21.12 -12.88
C LEU A 174 -1.46 -21.90 -11.65
N LYS A 175 -1.01 -21.22 -10.59
CA LYS A 175 -0.64 -21.85 -9.32
C LYS A 175 -1.83 -22.53 -8.65
N SER A 176 -3.00 -21.92 -8.71
CA SER A 176 -4.25 -22.47 -8.17
C SER A 176 -4.66 -23.74 -8.92
N ALA A 177 -4.62 -23.73 -10.26
CA ALA A 177 -4.90 -24.91 -11.08
C ALA A 177 -3.91 -26.07 -10.81
N GLN A 178 -2.63 -25.77 -10.61
CA GLN A 178 -1.62 -26.77 -10.23
C GLN A 178 -1.86 -27.38 -8.85
N CYS A 179 -2.47 -26.63 -7.92
CA CYS A 179 -2.79 -27.14 -6.59
C CYS A 179 -4.10 -27.95 -6.57
N LEU A 180 -5.09 -27.56 -7.38
CA LEU A 180 -6.37 -28.28 -7.52
C LEU A 180 -6.26 -29.61 -8.29
N SER A 181 -5.20 -29.78 -9.08
CA SER A 181 -4.95 -31.00 -9.87
C SER A 181 -4.14 -32.07 -9.13
N LYS A 182 -3.81 -31.83 -7.85
CA LYS A 182 -3.13 -32.77 -6.97
C LYS A 182 -4.13 -33.45 -6.05
#